data_AF-A0A2D5AXR1-F1
#
_entry.id   AF-A0A2D5AXR1-F1
#
_cell.length_a   1.000
_cell.length_b   1.000
_cell.length_c   1.000
_cell.angle_alpha   90.00
_cell.angle_beta   90.00
_cell.angle_gamma   90.00
#
_symmetry.space_group_name_H-M   'P 1'
#
loop_
_entity.id
_entity.type
_entity.pdbx_description
1 polymer ?
#
loop_
_entity_poly.entity_id
_entity_poly.type
_entity_poly.pdbx_seq_one_letter_code
_entity_poly.pdbx_strand_id
1 'polypeptide(L)'
;MNAWMGTRAMLLKGASWSGRERNCVFLNIGDARFVDISAISAANCIGDGRTLIPIDWDGDGALDLLLKNRTGPRLQLFHNRSPERGNFMALTLEGVTCNRDAIGARVEMRVDGRTVLQTLQAGSGYLGQSPKLLYFGLGESDRISLLTVTWPDGTQDAFSDLLANRRYHLRQGEKQLETRASAATPVPSPFASLAATPEVPSGRARRRVPLVDRLALEGLTIPSYSDPQRKIASLAGTPALLNLWGTDCAPCIKELGDFKRRREDFAAKKLRIVPLCTDQDPDAKGVERARDQLERFGLLENAGYADKPLLEAIEVVLDEVIGSSELIPLPMSLLVDEAGQLCALYLGPVDVDRVLRDANRSRRATTANDAGSGNRQLLRGTRLFPVGRNYPAMARAFRDMERMDLARFFRLKAPKITREDATEAGSQPLKIESPEGSL
;
A
#
# COMPACT_ATOMS: atom_id res chain seq x y z
N MET A 1 -31.15 -0.04 6.09
CA MET A 1 -29.75 -0.42 5.85
C MET A 1 -29.56 -1.82 6.42
N ASN A 2 -29.24 -2.84 5.60
CA ASN A 2 -29.05 -4.20 6.14
C ASN A 2 -27.71 -4.30 6.88
N ALA A 3 -27.58 -5.30 7.77
CA ALA A 3 -26.39 -5.47 8.60
C ALA A 3 -25.08 -5.56 7.78
N TRP A 4 -25.16 -6.12 6.57
CA TRP A 4 -24.04 -6.15 5.63
C TRP A 4 -23.60 -4.75 5.16
N MET A 5 -24.53 -3.88 4.78
CA MET A 5 -24.23 -2.50 4.40
C MET A 5 -23.70 -1.69 5.57
N GLY A 6 -24.22 -1.91 6.79
CA GLY A 6 -23.69 -1.32 8.02
C GLY A 6 -22.24 -1.74 8.29
N THR A 7 -21.98 -3.05 8.24
CA THR A 7 -20.64 -3.63 8.42
C THR A 7 -19.67 -3.13 7.35
N ARG A 8 -20.09 -3.09 6.08
CA ARG A 8 -19.29 -2.58 4.95
C ARG A 8 -18.97 -1.09 5.10
N ALA A 9 -19.93 -0.28 5.58
CA ALA A 9 -19.69 1.13 5.84
C ALA A 9 -18.70 1.34 6.99
N MET A 10 -18.84 0.60 8.10
CA MET A 10 -17.86 0.61 9.20
C MET A 10 -16.47 0.19 8.70
N LEU A 11 -16.43 -0.80 7.83
CA LEU A 11 -15.23 -1.31 7.18
C LEU A 11 -14.47 -0.24 6.38
N LEU A 12 -15.17 0.43 5.49
CA LEU A 12 -14.61 1.50 4.65
C LEU A 12 -14.18 2.70 5.50
N LYS A 13 -14.88 2.96 6.61
CA LYS A 13 -14.53 4.01 7.58
C LYS A 13 -13.37 3.60 8.52
N GLY A 14 -12.73 2.45 8.30
CA GLY A 14 -11.58 2.02 9.10
C GLY A 14 -11.94 1.53 10.50
N ALA A 15 -13.19 1.13 10.77
CA ALA A 15 -13.55 0.51 12.03
C ALA A 15 -12.80 -0.82 12.23
N SER A 16 -12.49 -1.13 13.48
CA SER A 16 -11.84 -2.39 13.83
C SER A 16 -12.80 -3.57 13.69
N TRP A 17 -12.29 -4.74 13.27
CA TRP A 17 -13.06 -5.99 13.24
C TRP A 17 -12.88 -6.77 14.54
N SER A 18 -11.70 -6.64 15.15
CA SER A 18 -11.31 -7.38 16.35
C SER A 18 -11.44 -6.52 17.61
N GLY A 19 -12.22 -5.43 17.59
CA GLY A 19 -12.41 -4.57 18.76
C GLY A 19 -11.13 -3.94 19.31
N ARG A 20 -10.10 -3.75 18.47
CA ARG A 20 -8.74 -3.32 18.85
C ARG A 20 -8.05 -4.29 19.82
N GLU A 21 -8.40 -5.57 19.78
CA GLU A 21 -7.65 -6.63 20.43
C GLU A 21 -6.16 -6.54 20.04
N ARG A 22 -5.29 -6.72 21.03
CA ARG A 22 -3.85 -6.62 20.85
C ARG A 22 -3.29 -7.95 20.40
N ASN A 23 -2.29 -7.90 19.52
CA ASN A 23 -1.47 -9.08 19.26
C ASN A 23 -0.83 -9.60 20.55
N CYS A 24 -0.76 -10.92 20.69
CA CYS A 24 -0.09 -11.59 21.80
C CYS A 24 1.24 -12.19 21.35
N VAL A 25 2.26 -12.13 22.21
CA VAL A 25 3.56 -12.77 22.04
C VAL A 25 3.86 -13.60 23.27
N PHE A 26 3.98 -14.90 23.06
CA PHE A 26 4.27 -15.87 24.12
C PHE A 26 5.69 -16.38 23.97
N LEU A 27 6.55 -16.08 24.94
CA LEU A 27 7.92 -16.58 25.02
C LEU A 27 7.90 -18.03 25.53
N ASN A 28 8.44 -18.96 24.75
CA ASN A 28 8.66 -20.33 25.19
C ASN A 28 9.81 -20.36 26.19
N ILE A 29 9.55 -20.82 27.42
CA ILE A 29 10.54 -20.92 28.50
C ILE A 29 10.94 -22.38 28.80
N GLY A 30 10.62 -23.31 27.89
CA GLY A 30 10.88 -24.74 28.06
C GLY A 30 9.72 -25.48 28.75
N ASP A 31 9.81 -26.82 28.79
CA ASP A 31 8.85 -27.73 29.44
C ASP A 31 7.38 -27.47 29.06
N ALA A 32 7.13 -27.12 27.79
CA ALA A 32 5.80 -26.74 27.28
C ALA A 32 5.15 -25.55 28.02
N ARG A 33 5.95 -24.69 28.67
CA ARG A 33 5.49 -23.47 29.35
C ARG A 33 5.79 -22.23 28.52
N PHE A 34 4.90 -21.26 28.63
CA PHE A 34 4.98 -20.00 27.92
C PHE A 34 4.67 -18.82 28.84
N VAL A 35 5.34 -17.70 28.63
CA VAL A 35 5.10 -16.44 29.34
C VAL A 35 4.63 -15.39 28.33
N ASP A 36 3.54 -14.69 28.65
CA ASP A 36 3.09 -13.54 27.87
C ASP A 36 4.07 -12.38 28.03
N ILE A 37 4.78 -12.05 26.94
CA ILE A 37 5.72 -10.94 26.85
C ILE A 37 5.22 -9.83 25.91
N SER A 38 3.93 -9.83 25.56
CA SER A 38 3.33 -8.92 24.58
C SER A 38 3.64 -7.46 24.88
N ALA A 39 3.56 -7.07 26.15
CA ALA A 39 3.78 -5.68 26.58
C ALA A 39 5.22 -5.19 26.35
N ILE A 40 6.21 -6.08 26.43
CA ILE A 40 7.63 -5.73 26.36
C ILE A 40 8.28 -6.06 25.01
N SER A 41 7.62 -6.84 24.16
CA SER A 41 8.09 -7.18 22.81
C SER A 41 7.89 -6.07 21.77
N ALA A 42 7.16 -5.00 22.13
CA ALA A 42 6.67 -3.96 21.23
C ALA A 42 5.76 -4.45 20.08
N ALA A 43 5.44 -5.75 20.04
CA ALA A 43 4.62 -6.36 18.99
C ALA A 43 3.13 -6.46 19.35
N ASN A 44 2.69 -5.95 20.52
CA ASN A 44 1.29 -5.89 20.98
C ASN A 44 0.42 -4.84 20.26
N CYS A 45 0.51 -4.82 18.94
CA CYS A 45 -0.20 -3.89 18.08
C CYS A 45 -1.71 -3.98 18.27
N ILE A 46 -2.37 -2.83 18.35
CA ILE A 46 -3.84 -2.68 18.41
C ILE A 46 -4.51 -2.68 17.03
N GLY A 47 -3.70 -2.73 15.97
CA GLY A 47 -4.19 -2.77 14.59
C GLY A 47 -4.77 -4.14 14.28
N ASP A 48 -5.72 -4.19 13.36
CA ASP A 48 -6.32 -5.47 12.99
C ASP A 48 -5.37 -6.28 12.10
N GLY A 49 -4.53 -7.10 12.73
CA GLY A 49 -3.62 -8.03 12.08
C GLY A 49 -4.36 -8.99 11.15
N ARG A 50 -3.87 -9.10 9.91
CA ARG A 50 -4.37 -10.08 8.94
C ARG A 50 -3.26 -10.98 8.45
N THR A 51 -2.05 -10.47 8.32
CA THR A 51 -0.92 -11.26 7.84
C THR A 51 0.26 -11.06 8.77
N LEU A 52 0.85 -12.16 9.23
CA LEU A 52 2.12 -12.19 9.94
C LEU A 52 3.03 -13.17 9.20
N ILE A 53 4.18 -12.70 8.74
CA ILE A 53 5.17 -13.52 8.01
C ILE A 53 6.51 -13.43 8.74
N PRO A 54 7.03 -14.54 9.29
CA PRO A 54 8.39 -14.60 9.77
C PRO A 54 9.38 -14.61 8.59
N ILE A 55 10.44 -13.82 8.68
CA ILE A 55 11.50 -13.73 7.67
C ILE A 55 12.80 -13.28 8.31
N ASP A 56 13.93 -13.78 7.86
CA ASP A 56 15.26 -13.23 8.19
C ASP A 56 15.56 -12.13 7.17
N TRP A 57 15.11 -10.90 7.45
CA TRP A 57 15.13 -9.79 6.50
C TRP A 57 16.55 -9.31 6.21
N ASP A 58 17.40 -9.34 7.23
CA ASP A 58 18.77 -8.81 7.17
C ASP A 58 19.84 -9.89 7.02
N GLY A 59 19.48 -11.16 7.14
CA GLY A 59 20.34 -12.29 6.87
C GLY A 59 21.21 -12.71 8.04
N ASP A 60 20.89 -12.27 9.26
CA ASP A 60 21.66 -12.52 10.48
C ASP A 60 21.25 -13.80 11.24
N GLY A 61 20.19 -14.47 10.78
CA GLY A 61 19.64 -15.70 11.35
C GLY A 61 18.58 -15.49 12.45
N ALA A 62 18.34 -14.25 12.88
CA ALA A 62 17.24 -13.89 13.77
C ALA A 62 16.00 -13.60 12.94
N LEU A 63 14.92 -14.36 13.17
CA LEU A 63 13.68 -14.13 12.45
C LEU A 63 13.03 -12.82 12.88
N ASP A 64 12.81 -11.95 11.90
CA ASP A 64 11.97 -10.77 11.93
C ASP A 64 10.52 -11.11 11.62
N LEU A 65 9.63 -10.15 11.85
CA LEU A 65 8.21 -10.30 11.51
C LEU A 65 7.74 -9.20 10.57
N LEU A 66 7.13 -9.60 9.46
CA LEU A 66 6.35 -8.72 8.59
C LEU A 66 4.87 -8.81 8.97
N LEU A 67 4.30 -7.70 9.42
CA LEU A 67 2.89 -7.58 9.79
C LEU A 67 2.16 -6.69 8.80
N LYS A 68 1.03 -7.18 8.27
CA LYS A 68 0.05 -6.34 7.57
C LYS A 68 -1.27 -6.30 8.34
N ASN A 69 -1.59 -5.10 8.78
CA ASN A 69 -2.88 -4.77 9.36
C ASN A 69 -3.85 -4.29 8.27
N ARG A 70 -5.15 -4.59 8.47
CA ARG A 70 -6.22 -4.04 7.63
C ARG A 70 -6.41 -2.53 7.88
N THR A 71 -6.41 -2.12 9.14
CA THR A 71 -6.60 -0.72 9.60
C THR A 71 -5.33 0.07 9.84
N GLY A 72 -4.17 -0.60 9.83
CA GLY A 72 -2.89 0.03 10.12
C GLY A 72 -2.16 0.51 8.87
N PRO A 73 -1.00 1.15 9.03
CA PRO A 73 -0.19 1.71 7.94
C PRO A 73 0.21 0.67 6.88
N ARG A 74 1.01 1.10 5.89
CA ARG A 74 1.71 0.15 4.98
C ARG A 74 2.47 -0.91 5.80
N LEU A 75 2.79 -2.02 5.15
CA LEU A 75 3.52 -3.18 5.71
C LEU A 75 4.51 -2.79 6.83
N GLN A 76 4.36 -3.39 8.01
CA GLN A 76 5.22 -3.12 9.17
C GLN A 76 6.26 -4.22 9.30
N LEU A 77 7.53 -3.84 9.51
CA LEU A 77 8.63 -4.75 9.79
C LEU A 77 9.00 -4.61 11.28
N PHE A 78 8.98 -5.73 12.00
CA PHE A 78 9.48 -5.86 13.36
C PHE A 78 10.85 -6.52 13.27
N HIS A 79 11.89 -5.68 13.39
CA HIS A 79 13.27 -6.13 13.39
C HIS A 79 13.60 -6.79 14.73
N ASN A 80 14.04 -8.04 14.71
CA ASN A 80 14.41 -8.80 15.89
C ASN A 80 15.80 -8.38 16.36
N ARG A 81 15.85 -7.86 17.59
CA ARG A 81 17.09 -7.35 18.22
C ARG A 81 17.44 -8.09 19.50
N SER A 82 17.00 -9.35 19.61
CA SER A 82 17.34 -10.15 20.78
C SER A 82 18.87 -10.23 20.94
N PRO A 83 19.43 -9.84 22.11
CA PRO A 83 20.87 -9.92 22.34
C PRO A 83 21.37 -11.38 22.33
N GLU A 84 20.50 -12.32 22.69
CA GLU A 84 20.78 -13.75 22.81
C GLU A 84 20.08 -14.53 21.68
N ARG A 85 20.45 -14.26 20.43
CA ARG A 85 19.85 -14.96 19.26
C ARG A 85 20.28 -16.42 19.13
N GLY A 86 21.41 -16.78 19.74
CA GLY A 86 22.04 -18.10 19.59
C GLY A 86 22.53 -18.37 18.16
N ASN A 87 22.92 -19.62 17.94
CA ASN A 87 23.30 -20.16 16.65
C ASN A 87 22.06 -20.61 15.86
N PHE A 88 22.15 -20.64 14.54
CA PHE A 88 21.05 -21.05 13.66
C PHE A 88 21.50 -21.96 12.52
N MET A 89 20.54 -22.58 11.85
CA MET A 89 20.71 -23.18 10.53
C MET A 89 19.48 -22.86 9.68
N ALA A 90 19.70 -22.54 8.41
CA ALA A 90 18.60 -22.39 7.45
C ALA A 90 18.73 -23.39 6.30
N LEU A 91 17.61 -23.96 5.84
CA LEU A 91 17.57 -24.98 4.81
C LEU A 91 16.56 -24.66 3.70
N THR A 92 17.04 -24.59 2.47
CA THR A 92 16.20 -24.58 1.26
C THR A 92 16.19 -25.97 0.65
N LEU A 93 15.01 -26.44 0.26
CA LEU A 93 14.82 -27.73 -0.40
C LEU A 93 14.41 -27.54 -1.86
N GLU A 94 14.90 -28.41 -2.73
CA GLU A 94 14.49 -28.53 -4.13
C GLU A 94 14.15 -30.00 -4.44
N GLY A 95 12.88 -30.25 -4.75
CA GLY A 95 12.41 -31.58 -5.13
C GLY A 95 12.79 -31.94 -6.56
N VAL A 96 13.09 -33.22 -6.81
CA VAL A 96 13.43 -33.76 -8.14
C VAL A 96 12.35 -34.74 -8.60
N THR A 97 12.04 -35.75 -7.80
CA THR A 97 11.00 -36.76 -8.09
C THR A 97 9.66 -36.41 -7.47
N CYS A 98 9.65 -35.50 -6.48
CA CYS A 98 8.46 -34.90 -5.91
C CYS A 98 8.21 -33.49 -6.50
N ASN A 99 7.24 -32.74 -5.93
CA ASN A 99 7.02 -31.36 -6.36
C ASN A 99 8.29 -30.51 -6.16
N ARG A 100 8.63 -29.66 -7.14
CA ARG A 100 9.91 -28.92 -7.17
C ARG A 100 10.17 -28.06 -5.92
N ASP A 101 9.11 -27.54 -5.31
CA ASP A 101 9.22 -26.72 -4.10
C ASP A 101 9.28 -27.55 -2.81
N ALA A 102 9.30 -28.88 -2.91
CA ALA A 102 9.37 -29.84 -1.81
C ALA A 102 8.29 -29.64 -0.74
N ILE A 103 7.14 -29.07 -1.11
CA ILE A 103 6.02 -28.86 -0.18
C ILE A 103 5.57 -30.22 0.35
N GLY A 104 5.49 -30.33 1.68
CA GLY A 104 5.21 -31.56 2.41
C GLY A 104 6.46 -32.29 2.94
N ALA A 105 7.67 -31.88 2.55
CA ALA A 105 8.91 -32.47 3.07
C ALA A 105 9.02 -32.26 4.58
N ARG A 106 9.43 -33.30 5.31
CA ARG A 106 9.62 -33.30 6.77
C ARG A 106 11.10 -33.37 7.07
N VAL A 107 11.58 -32.40 7.85
CA VAL A 107 12.99 -32.26 8.22
C VAL A 107 13.11 -32.49 9.71
N GLU A 108 13.81 -33.56 10.08
CA GLU A 108 14.16 -33.90 11.44
C GLU A 108 15.63 -33.55 11.67
N MET A 109 15.93 -32.83 12.75
CA MET A 109 17.27 -32.37 13.07
C MET A 109 17.62 -32.73 14.52
N ARG A 110 18.75 -33.40 14.73
CA ARG A 110 19.30 -33.74 16.05
C ARG A 110 20.47 -32.83 16.40
N VAL A 111 20.34 -32.10 17.50
CA VAL A 111 21.32 -31.14 18.01
C VAL A 111 21.30 -31.21 19.53
N ASP A 112 22.46 -31.25 20.20
CA ASP A 112 22.57 -31.31 21.67
C ASP A 112 21.61 -32.28 22.38
N GLY A 113 21.47 -33.50 21.84
CA GLY A 113 20.60 -34.54 22.41
C GLY A 113 19.09 -34.29 22.26
N ARG A 114 18.66 -33.18 21.65
CA ARG A 114 17.26 -32.89 21.30
C ARG A 114 17.01 -33.12 19.81
N THR A 115 15.77 -33.49 19.49
CA THR A 115 15.27 -33.61 18.13
C THR A 115 14.25 -32.51 17.85
N VAL A 116 14.48 -31.74 16.79
CA VAL A 116 13.58 -30.70 16.29
C VAL A 116 13.03 -31.13 14.94
N LEU A 117 11.73 -30.95 14.72
CA LEU A 117 11.07 -31.31 13.47
C LEU A 117 10.37 -30.09 12.87
N GLN A 118 10.55 -29.88 11.58
CA GLN A 118 9.78 -28.93 10.79
C GLN A 118 9.25 -29.59 9.51
N THR A 119 8.09 -29.11 9.03
CA THR A 119 7.52 -29.54 7.76
C THR A 119 7.47 -28.32 6.84
N LEU A 120 7.94 -28.46 5.60
CA LEU A 120 7.82 -27.41 4.60
C LEU A 120 6.36 -27.33 4.12
N GLN A 121 5.73 -26.17 4.29
CA GLN A 121 4.31 -25.97 4.00
C GLN A 121 4.08 -24.80 3.04
N ALA A 122 2.99 -24.87 2.28
CA ALA A 122 2.44 -23.76 1.49
C ALA A 122 1.11 -23.31 2.10
N GLY A 123 0.70 -22.07 1.83
CA GLY A 123 -0.53 -21.47 2.37
C GLY A 123 -0.38 -20.98 3.82
N SER A 124 0.78 -20.41 4.18
CA SER A 124 1.03 -19.89 5.53
C SER A 124 0.74 -18.39 5.63
N GLY A 125 0.17 -17.96 6.75
CA GLY A 125 -0.23 -16.56 6.96
C GLY A 125 -1.51 -16.22 6.19
N TYR A 126 -2.50 -15.64 6.86
CA TYR A 126 -3.74 -15.26 6.20
C TYR A 126 -3.48 -14.13 5.19
N LEU A 127 -3.90 -14.32 3.92
CA LEU A 127 -3.59 -13.45 2.79
C LEU A 127 -2.08 -13.18 2.57
N GLY A 128 -1.21 -14.09 3.02
CA GLY A 128 0.23 -14.03 2.87
C GLY A 128 0.83 -15.36 2.47
N GLN A 129 2.17 -15.41 2.44
CA GLN A 129 2.94 -16.63 2.28
C GLN A 129 4.33 -16.42 2.88
N SER A 130 4.70 -17.23 3.86
CA SER A 130 6.07 -17.24 4.39
C SER A 130 7.05 -17.82 3.37
N PRO A 131 8.34 -17.41 3.40
CA PRO A 131 9.37 -17.99 2.53
C PRO A 131 9.45 -19.51 2.69
N LYS A 132 9.82 -20.22 1.61
CA LYS A 132 10.07 -21.68 1.63
C LYS A 132 11.40 -22.09 2.29
N LEU A 133 11.90 -21.26 3.20
CA LEU A 133 13.17 -21.42 3.89
C LEU A 133 12.86 -21.89 5.32
N LEU A 134 13.34 -23.08 5.66
CA LEU A 134 13.21 -23.63 7.00
C LEU A 134 14.32 -23.06 7.89
N TYR A 135 13.97 -22.64 9.10
CA TYR A 135 14.91 -22.06 10.06
C TYR A 135 14.88 -22.85 11.35
N PHE A 136 16.07 -23.23 11.81
CA PHE A 136 16.27 -23.96 13.05
C PHE A 136 17.15 -23.14 14.00
N GLY A 137 16.62 -22.84 15.18
CA GLY A 137 17.42 -22.28 16.28
C GLY A 137 18.21 -23.40 16.95
N LEU A 138 19.52 -23.22 17.07
CA LEU A 138 20.44 -24.19 17.65
C LEU A 138 20.85 -23.83 19.08
N GLY A 139 20.54 -22.63 19.58
CA GLY A 139 21.00 -22.21 20.91
C GLY A 139 22.51 -22.03 20.91
N GLU A 140 23.24 -22.61 21.86
CA GLU A 140 24.71 -22.47 21.90
C GLU A 140 25.45 -23.50 21.04
N SER A 141 24.75 -24.52 20.52
CA SER A 141 25.36 -25.59 19.73
C SER A 141 25.97 -25.06 18.44
N ASP A 142 27.22 -25.40 18.17
CA ASP A 142 27.93 -25.05 16.94
C ASP A 142 27.80 -26.13 15.85
N ARG A 143 27.18 -27.28 16.20
CA ARG A 143 27.12 -28.46 15.35
C ARG A 143 25.77 -29.18 15.42
N ILE A 144 25.37 -29.73 14.27
CA ILE A 144 24.20 -30.57 14.10
C ILE A 144 24.67 -31.99 13.87
N SER A 145 24.28 -32.90 14.76
CA SER A 145 24.71 -34.30 14.71
C SER A 145 24.09 -35.09 13.54
N LEU A 146 22.81 -34.85 13.25
CA LEU A 146 22.08 -35.51 12.18
C LEU A 146 20.96 -34.62 11.66
N LEU A 147 20.85 -34.50 10.34
CA LEU A 147 19.74 -33.90 9.62
C LEU A 147 19.16 -34.97 8.70
N THR A 148 17.88 -35.28 8.84
CA THR A 148 17.16 -36.21 7.98
C THR A 148 16.02 -35.48 7.27
N VAL A 149 15.98 -35.56 5.95
CA VAL A 149 14.92 -35.00 5.12
C VAL A 149 14.11 -36.15 4.55
N THR A 150 12.85 -36.27 4.98
CA THR A 150 11.87 -37.17 4.34
C THR A 150 11.10 -36.37 3.31
N TRP A 151 11.24 -36.74 2.04
CA TRP A 151 10.59 -36.08 0.91
C TRP A 151 9.12 -36.48 0.79
N PRO A 152 8.27 -35.71 0.08
CA PRO A 152 6.86 -36.02 -0.12
C PRO A 152 6.58 -37.37 -0.80
N ASP A 153 7.53 -37.90 -1.56
CA ASP A 153 7.44 -39.22 -2.20
C ASP A 153 7.89 -40.37 -1.30
N GLY A 154 8.29 -40.08 -0.05
CA GLY A 154 8.74 -41.05 0.94
C GLY A 154 10.22 -41.38 0.89
N THR A 155 10.97 -40.89 -0.10
CA THR A 155 12.44 -41.03 -0.12
C THR A 155 13.09 -40.22 1.00
N GLN A 156 14.32 -40.57 1.37
CA GLN A 156 15.05 -39.91 2.46
C GLN A 156 16.48 -39.59 2.08
N ASP A 157 16.92 -38.40 2.47
CA ASP A 157 18.33 -37.99 2.49
C ASP A 157 18.76 -37.69 3.92
N ALA A 158 20.00 -38.03 4.28
CA ALA A 158 20.53 -37.84 5.63
C ALA A 158 21.96 -37.32 5.60
N PHE A 159 22.24 -36.37 6.49
CA PHE A 159 23.54 -35.70 6.61
C PHE A 159 23.93 -35.59 8.06
N SER A 160 25.20 -35.84 8.36
CA SER A 160 25.74 -35.72 9.71
C SER A 160 26.81 -34.64 9.76
N ASP A 161 27.11 -34.19 10.97
CA ASP A 161 28.27 -33.33 11.25
C ASP A 161 28.21 -31.93 10.60
N LEU A 162 27.01 -31.34 10.51
CA LEU A 162 26.82 -30.04 9.87
C LEU A 162 27.18 -28.89 10.82
N LEU A 163 27.77 -27.84 10.27
CA LEU A 163 28.12 -26.64 11.02
C LEU A 163 26.91 -25.72 11.20
N ALA A 164 26.83 -25.09 12.37
CA ALA A 164 25.92 -24.00 12.66
C ALA A 164 26.27 -22.71 11.89
N ASN A 165 25.36 -21.74 11.93
CA ASN A 165 25.43 -20.43 11.29
C ASN A 165 25.71 -20.55 9.79
N ARG A 166 24.97 -21.45 9.14
CA ARG A 166 25.04 -21.72 7.71
C ARG A 166 23.63 -21.80 7.10
N ARG A 167 23.58 -21.43 5.83
CA ARG A 167 22.41 -21.60 4.97
C ARG A 167 22.73 -22.73 4.00
N TYR A 168 22.00 -23.82 4.10
CA TYR A 168 22.16 -24.97 3.23
C TYR A 168 21.08 -24.99 2.14
N HIS A 169 21.47 -25.51 0.99
CA HIS A 169 20.58 -25.90 -0.08
C HIS A 169 20.74 -27.39 -0.31
N LEU A 170 19.60 -28.09 -0.36
CA LEU A 170 19.55 -29.52 -0.67
C LEU A 170 18.62 -29.74 -1.85
N ARG A 171 19.18 -30.30 -2.91
CA ARG A 171 18.39 -30.87 -4.00
C ARG A 171 18.28 -32.38 -3.81
N GLN A 172 17.08 -32.91 -3.98
CA GLN A 172 16.74 -34.30 -3.67
C GLN A 172 17.70 -35.31 -4.31
N GLY A 173 18.21 -36.24 -3.49
CA GLY A 173 19.13 -37.31 -3.90
C GLY A 173 20.60 -36.91 -4.00
N GLU A 174 20.95 -35.64 -3.77
CA GLU A 174 22.34 -35.21 -3.72
C GLU A 174 23.05 -35.70 -2.46
N LYS A 175 24.34 -36.03 -2.60
CA LYS A 175 25.15 -36.60 -1.51
C LYS A 175 25.79 -35.55 -0.61
N GLN A 176 25.68 -34.28 -0.96
CA GLN A 176 26.25 -33.17 -0.18
C GLN A 176 25.26 -32.00 -0.15
N LEU A 177 25.28 -31.26 0.96
CA LEU A 177 24.56 -30.00 1.09
C LEU A 177 25.40 -28.87 0.51
N GLU A 178 24.82 -28.07 -0.37
CA GLU A 178 25.48 -26.87 -0.86
C GLU A 178 25.38 -25.76 0.21
N THR A 179 26.52 -25.20 0.62
CA THR A 179 26.52 -24.03 1.49
C THR A 179 26.31 -22.78 0.65
N ARG A 180 25.24 -22.03 0.95
CA ARG A 180 24.99 -20.72 0.36
C ARG A 180 25.59 -19.63 1.23
N ALA A 181 26.26 -18.68 0.59
CA ALA A 181 26.78 -17.49 1.28
C ALA A 181 25.60 -16.71 1.90
N SER A 182 25.75 -16.32 3.17
CA SER A 182 24.91 -15.32 3.80
C SER A 182 25.71 -14.02 3.86
N ALA A 183 25.26 -12.99 3.15
CA ALA A 183 25.74 -11.64 3.42
C ALA A 183 24.71 -10.99 4.35
N ALA A 184 25.03 -10.94 5.64
CA ALA A 184 24.25 -10.11 6.56
C ALA A 184 24.31 -8.67 6.05
N THR A 185 23.16 -8.12 5.73
CA THR A 185 23.03 -6.74 5.28
C THR A 185 22.60 -5.93 6.48
N PRO A 186 23.46 -5.08 7.07
CA PRO A 186 23.08 -4.29 8.22
C PRO A 186 21.82 -3.49 7.90
N VAL A 187 20.74 -3.69 8.67
CA VAL A 187 19.59 -2.79 8.57
C VAL A 187 20.03 -1.45 9.15
N PRO A 188 20.06 -0.36 8.36
CA PRO A 188 20.37 0.95 8.91
C PRO A 188 19.32 1.25 9.99
N SER A 189 19.76 1.33 11.24
CA SER A 189 18.85 1.67 12.34
C SER A 189 18.51 3.16 12.24
N PRO A 190 17.23 3.53 12.05
CA PRO A 190 16.84 4.93 12.22
C PRO A 190 16.86 5.36 13.70
N PHE A 191 17.16 4.45 14.63
CA PHE A 191 17.03 4.61 16.08
C PHE A 191 18.28 4.13 16.82
N ALA A 192 19.48 4.52 16.37
CA ALA A 192 20.72 4.25 17.11
C ALA A 192 20.78 4.95 18.49
N SER A 193 19.77 5.76 18.84
CA SER A 193 19.66 6.39 20.15
C SER A 193 18.19 6.47 20.57
N LEU A 194 17.85 5.80 21.69
CA LEU A 194 16.63 6.11 22.45
C LEU A 194 16.68 7.50 23.10
N ALA A 195 17.84 8.19 23.04
CA ALA A 195 18.00 9.60 23.37
C ALA A 195 17.83 10.51 22.16
N ALA A 196 17.35 9.99 21.02
CA ALA A 196 16.77 10.87 20.01
C ALA A 196 15.52 11.48 20.65
N THR A 197 15.61 12.77 21.01
CA THR A 197 14.43 13.60 21.19
C THR A 197 13.53 13.28 20.00
N PRO A 198 12.26 12.88 20.19
CA PRO A 198 11.40 12.57 19.06
C PRO A 198 11.45 13.78 18.12
N GLU A 199 12.16 13.63 17.00
CA GLU A 199 12.03 14.57 15.91
C GLU A 199 10.61 14.35 15.44
N VAL A 200 9.71 15.18 15.94
CA VAL A 200 8.45 15.46 15.26
C VAL A 200 8.88 15.70 13.81
N PRO A 201 8.50 14.81 12.86
CA PRO A 201 8.98 14.93 11.49
C PRO A 201 8.74 16.37 11.06
N SER A 202 9.81 17.11 10.77
CA SER A 202 9.74 18.56 10.55
C SER A 202 9.06 18.95 9.22
N GLY A 203 8.36 17.99 8.60
CA GLY A 203 7.38 18.22 7.56
C GLY A 203 6.43 17.03 7.45
N ARG A 204 5.15 17.30 7.14
CA ARG A 204 4.21 16.26 6.71
C ARG A 204 4.86 15.44 5.58
N ALA A 205 4.84 14.11 5.70
CA ALA A 205 5.43 13.21 4.72
C ALA A 205 4.89 13.51 3.31
N ARG A 206 5.78 13.87 2.38
CA ARG A 206 5.43 14.11 0.97
C ARG A 206 5.01 12.78 0.35
N ARG A 207 3.72 12.58 0.15
CA ARG A 207 3.20 11.36 -0.49
C ARG A 207 2.70 11.70 -1.89
N ARG A 208 3.28 11.04 -2.89
CA ARG A 208 2.88 11.18 -4.31
C ARG A 208 2.20 9.90 -4.76
N VAL A 209 1.00 10.02 -5.32
CA VAL A 209 0.21 8.91 -5.85
C VAL A 209 -0.06 9.17 -7.34
N PRO A 210 0.76 8.62 -8.26
CA PRO A 210 0.47 8.69 -9.69
C PRO A 210 -0.68 7.73 -10.05
N LEU A 211 -1.58 8.18 -10.93
CA LEU A 211 -2.69 7.36 -11.41
C LEU A 211 -2.28 6.70 -12.73
N VAL A 212 -2.32 5.37 -12.75
CA VAL A 212 -2.15 4.58 -13.98
C VAL A 212 -3.39 4.68 -14.86
N ASP A 213 -4.57 4.57 -14.24
CA ASP A 213 -5.86 4.82 -14.87
C ASP A 213 -6.37 6.20 -14.45
N ARG A 214 -6.58 7.14 -15.37
CA ARG A 214 -6.92 8.53 -15.01
C ARG A 214 -8.36 8.63 -14.51
N LEU A 215 -8.62 9.58 -13.61
CA LEU A 215 -9.97 9.82 -13.10
C LEU A 215 -10.55 11.08 -13.74
N ALA A 216 -11.69 10.95 -14.42
CA ALA A 216 -12.39 12.06 -15.04
C ALA A 216 -12.91 13.03 -13.97
N LEU A 217 -12.37 14.25 -13.92
CA LEU A 217 -12.77 15.29 -12.96
C LEU A 217 -13.34 16.54 -13.65
N GLU A 218 -13.51 16.55 -14.98
CA GLU A 218 -13.94 17.72 -15.73
C GLU A 218 -15.30 18.27 -15.30
N GLY A 219 -16.17 17.43 -14.73
CA GLY A 219 -17.46 17.82 -14.19
C GLY A 219 -17.41 18.50 -12.82
N LEU A 220 -16.28 18.45 -12.11
CA LEU A 220 -16.13 19.00 -10.75
C LEU A 220 -16.05 20.52 -10.77
N THR A 221 -16.83 21.17 -9.90
CA THR A 221 -16.78 22.62 -9.66
C THR A 221 -15.60 22.97 -8.76
N ILE A 222 -14.78 23.92 -9.19
CA ILE A 222 -13.61 24.49 -8.50
C ILE A 222 -13.73 26.03 -8.48
N PRO A 223 -14.47 26.60 -7.50
CA PRO A 223 -14.78 28.03 -7.45
C PRO A 223 -13.54 28.92 -7.63
N SER A 224 -13.72 30.04 -8.31
CA SER A 224 -12.74 31.14 -8.36
C SER A 224 -13.33 32.39 -7.74
N TYR A 225 -12.48 33.39 -7.48
CA TYR A 225 -12.96 34.68 -6.99
C TYR A 225 -13.81 35.46 -8.01
N SER A 226 -13.70 35.14 -9.30
CA SER A 226 -14.46 35.78 -10.39
C SER A 226 -15.66 34.94 -10.86
N ASP A 227 -15.56 33.62 -10.76
CA ASP A 227 -16.57 32.66 -11.19
C ASP A 227 -16.72 31.55 -10.12
N PRO A 228 -17.73 31.67 -9.23
CA PRO A 228 -18.03 30.66 -8.22
C PRO A 228 -18.43 29.29 -8.80
N GLN A 229 -18.87 29.22 -10.06
CA GLN A 229 -19.33 27.99 -10.71
C GLN A 229 -18.29 27.40 -11.67
N ARG A 230 -17.06 27.92 -11.66
CA ARG A 230 -15.97 27.46 -12.52
C ARG A 230 -15.79 25.95 -12.38
N LYS A 231 -15.80 25.22 -13.49
CA LYS A 231 -15.54 23.76 -13.51
C LYS A 231 -14.13 23.44 -13.96
N ILE A 232 -13.62 22.26 -13.60
CA ILE A 232 -12.33 21.77 -14.12
C ILE A 232 -12.33 21.72 -15.65
N ALA A 233 -13.46 21.42 -16.30
CA ALA A 233 -13.59 21.50 -17.76
C ALA A 233 -13.17 22.86 -18.36
N SER A 234 -13.34 23.97 -17.64
CA SER A 234 -12.91 25.30 -18.12
C SER A 234 -11.39 25.45 -18.21
N LEU A 235 -10.64 24.58 -17.55
CA LEU A 235 -9.18 24.57 -17.57
C LEU A 235 -8.62 23.73 -18.72
N ALA A 236 -9.47 23.07 -19.51
CA ALA A 236 -9.07 22.18 -20.60
C ALA A 236 -8.12 22.84 -21.61
N GLY A 237 -7.36 22.00 -22.33
CA GLY A 237 -6.33 22.41 -23.27
C GLY A 237 -5.00 22.82 -22.63
N THR A 238 -4.92 22.91 -21.30
CA THR A 238 -3.66 23.14 -20.57
C THR A 238 -3.70 22.36 -19.26
N PRO A 239 -2.69 21.53 -18.93
CA PRO A 239 -2.68 20.83 -17.65
C PRO A 239 -2.69 21.84 -16.50
N ALA A 240 -3.29 21.47 -15.39
CA ALA A 240 -3.40 22.33 -14.22
C ALA A 240 -2.99 21.59 -12.94
N LEU A 241 -2.30 22.30 -12.05
CA LEU A 241 -2.05 21.89 -10.69
C LEU A 241 -3.05 22.62 -9.78
N LEU A 242 -4.09 21.91 -9.34
CA LEU A 242 -5.01 22.40 -8.33
C LEU A 242 -4.33 22.28 -6.97
N ASN A 243 -4.15 23.38 -6.26
CA ASN A 243 -3.40 23.44 -5.01
C ASN A 243 -4.31 23.88 -3.87
N LEU A 244 -4.65 22.95 -2.97
CA LEU A 244 -5.36 23.23 -1.72
C LEU A 244 -4.38 23.73 -0.67
N TRP A 245 -4.67 24.90 -0.12
CA TRP A 245 -3.79 25.57 0.82
C TRP A 245 -4.58 26.39 1.84
N GLY A 246 -3.95 26.75 2.96
CA GLY A 246 -4.54 27.62 3.99
C GLY A 246 -3.61 28.78 4.34
N THR A 247 -4.18 29.90 4.79
CA THR A 247 -3.46 31.15 5.12
C THR A 247 -2.58 31.01 6.36
N ASP A 248 -2.99 30.19 7.33
CA ASP A 248 -2.24 29.89 8.55
C ASP A 248 -1.40 28.60 8.43
N CYS A 249 -1.31 28.01 7.23
CA CYS A 249 -0.49 26.84 6.95
C CYS A 249 0.92 27.24 6.50
N ALA A 250 1.89 27.25 7.43
CA ALA A 250 3.28 27.60 7.11
C ALA A 250 3.91 26.81 5.93
N PRO A 251 3.70 25.48 5.80
CA PRO A 251 4.19 24.73 4.64
C PRO A 251 3.55 25.18 3.33
N CYS A 252 2.28 25.61 3.36
CA CYS A 252 1.56 26.13 2.21
C CYS A 252 2.14 27.46 1.74
N ILE A 253 2.41 28.40 2.66
CA ILE A 253 3.01 29.69 2.33
C ILE A 253 4.40 29.51 1.72
N LYS A 254 5.20 28.56 2.24
CA LYS A 254 6.49 28.20 1.66
C LYS A 254 6.34 27.68 0.21
N GLU A 255 5.37 26.80 -0.02
CA GLU A 255 5.07 26.21 -1.34
C GLU A 255 4.61 27.27 -2.36
N LEU A 256 3.73 28.20 -1.98
CA LEU A 256 3.35 29.34 -2.84
C LEU A 256 4.58 30.21 -3.19
N GLY A 257 5.51 30.38 -2.25
CA GLY A 257 6.79 31.03 -2.49
C GLY A 257 7.67 30.26 -3.49
N ASP A 258 7.71 28.93 -3.42
CA ASP A 258 8.36 28.09 -4.43
C ASP A 258 7.70 28.25 -5.80
N PHE A 259 6.36 28.34 -5.85
CA PHE A 259 5.64 28.55 -7.11
C PHE A 259 5.96 29.91 -7.75
N LYS A 260 6.09 30.96 -6.94
CA LYS A 260 6.54 32.28 -7.40
C LYS A 260 7.95 32.20 -7.99
N ARG A 261 8.90 31.57 -7.28
CA ARG A 261 10.31 31.46 -7.73
C ARG A 261 10.44 30.68 -9.04
N ARG A 262 9.61 29.65 -9.24
CA ARG A 262 9.67 28.74 -10.38
C ARG A 262 8.61 29.07 -11.46
N ARG A 263 8.08 30.30 -11.49
CA ARG A 263 6.99 30.70 -12.40
C ARG A 263 7.36 30.51 -13.88
N GLU A 264 8.59 30.83 -14.26
CA GLU A 264 9.07 30.68 -15.65
C GLU A 264 9.08 29.21 -16.10
N ASP A 265 9.40 28.28 -15.21
CA ASP A 265 9.37 26.85 -15.53
C ASP A 265 7.95 26.33 -15.76
N PHE A 266 6.98 26.81 -14.96
CA PHE A 266 5.58 26.50 -15.18
C PHE A 266 5.08 27.06 -16.51
N ALA A 267 5.44 28.30 -16.85
CA ALA A 267 5.12 28.91 -18.14
C ALA A 267 5.75 28.13 -19.31
N ALA A 268 7.04 27.79 -19.22
CA ALA A 268 7.77 27.02 -20.23
C ALA A 268 7.16 25.63 -20.46
N LYS A 269 6.65 24.99 -19.40
CA LYS A 269 5.94 23.71 -19.48
C LYS A 269 4.44 23.85 -19.68
N LYS A 270 3.92 25.07 -19.91
CA LYS A 270 2.49 25.39 -20.05
C LYS A 270 1.65 24.70 -18.95
N LEU A 271 2.10 24.73 -17.70
CA LEU A 271 1.37 24.17 -16.55
C LEU A 271 0.70 25.30 -15.79
N ARG A 272 -0.64 25.27 -15.72
CA ARG A 272 -1.42 26.27 -14.98
C ARG A 272 -1.39 25.93 -13.49
N ILE A 273 -1.16 26.92 -12.63
CA ILE A 273 -1.32 26.76 -11.18
C ILE A 273 -2.66 27.35 -10.77
N VAL A 274 -3.44 26.59 -9.99
CA VAL A 274 -4.78 26.98 -9.54
C VAL A 274 -4.82 26.87 -8.01
N PRO A 275 -4.43 27.93 -7.27
CA PRO A 275 -4.51 27.95 -5.83
C PRO A 275 -5.97 28.03 -5.36
N LEU A 276 -6.35 27.17 -4.43
CA LEU A 276 -7.68 27.07 -3.85
C LEU A 276 -7.55 27.14 -2.32
N CYS A 277 -7.91 28.29 -1.74
CA CYS A 277 -7.79 28.51 -0.30
C CYS A 277 -8.92 27.80 0.46
N THR A 278 -8.58 27.03 1.50
CA THR A 278 -9.56 26.33 2.37
C THR A 278 -10.17 27.23 3.44
N ASP A 279 -9.55 28.38 3.70
CA ASP A 279 -9.96 29.27 4.78
C ASP A 279 -11.17 30.09 4.30
N GLN A 280 -12.37 29.52 4.49
CA GLN A 280 -13.65 30.15 4.26
C GLN A 280 -14.24 30.56 5.61
N ASP A 281 -13.72 31.65 6.17
CA ASP A 281 -14.20 32.23 7.43
C ASP A 281 -15.56 32.93 7.20
N PRO A 282 -16.59 32.69 8.04
CA PRO A 282 -17.85 33.43 8.03
C PRO A 282 -17.70 34.96 8.01
N ASP A 283 -16.64 35.49 8.62
CA ASP A 283 -16.46 36.94 8.80
C ASP A 283 -15.69 37.63 7.65
N ALA A 284 -15.54 36.97 6.49
CA ALA A 284 -14.83 37.45 5.28
C ALA A 284 -13.32 37.75 5.41
N LYS A 285 -12.77 37.85 6.62
CA LYS A 285 -11.34 38.16 6.89
C LYS A 285 -10.37 37.12 6.32
N GLY A 286 -10.73 35.83 6.37
CA GLY A 286 -9.92 34.75 5.79
C GLY A 286 -9.77 34.87 4.27
N VAL A 287 -10.83 35.34 3.59
CA VAL A 287 -10.84 35.54 2.14
C VAL A 287 -9.95 36.71 1.73
N GLU A 288 -10.02 37.84 2.46
CA GLU A 288 -9.14 38.99 2.22
C GLU A 288 -7.67 38.63 2.42
N ARG A 289 -7.34 37.98 3.54
CA ARG A 289 -5.96 37.51 3.82
C ARG A 289 -5.44 36.58 2.72
N ALA A 290 -6.28 35.67 2.23
CA ALA A 290 -5.90 34.77 1.15
C ALA A 290 -5.59 35.52 -0.15
N ARG A 291 -6.42 36.52 -0.50
CA ARG A 291 -6.22 37.36 -1.69
C ARG A 291 -4.92 38.17 -1.60
N ASP A 292 -4.66 38.80 -0.46
CA ASP A 292 -3.44 39.59 -0.23
C ASP A 292 -2.18 38.72 -0.36
N GLN A 293 -2.20 37.52 0.23
CA GLN A 293 -1.08 36.58 0.13
C GLN A 293 -0.88 36.12 -1.33
N LEU A 294 -1.95 35.78 -2.04
CA LEU A 294 -1.88 35.37 -3.44
C LEU A 294 -1.39 36.48 -4.35
N GLU A 295 -1.79 37.73 -4.11
CA GLU A 295 -1.32 38.91 -4.84
C GLU A 295 0.18 39.13 -4.62
N ARG A 296 0.66 38.99 -3.37
CA ARG A 296 2.10 39.02 -3.05
C ARG A 296 2.91 37.94 -3.80
N PHE A 297 2.31 36.78 -4.03
CA PHE A 297 2.92 35.70 -4.83
C PHE A 297 2.61 35.82 -6.34
N GLY A 298 1.75 36.77 -6.72
CA GLY A 298 1.23 37.02 -8.07
C GLY A 298 0.40 35.88 -8.64
N LEU A 299 -0.18 35.02 -7.81
CA LEU A 299 -0.92 33.81 -8.23
C LEU A 299 -2.44 34.03 -8.26
N LEU A 300 -2.90 35.28 -8.12
CA LEU A 300 -4.31 35.62 -7.96
C LEU A 300 -5.16 35.34 -9.22
N GLU A 301 -4.58 35.45 -10.42
CA GLU A 301 -5.30 35.38 -11.71
C GLU A 301 -6.17 34.12 -11.85
N ASN A 302 -5.66 32.96 -11.44
CA ASN A 302 -6.38 31.69 -11.54
C ASN A 302 -6.90 31.19 -10.18
N ALA A 303 -6.74 31.99 -9.13
CA ALA A 303 -7.02 31.56 -7.77
C ALA A 303 -8.51 31.51 -7.44
N GLY A 304 -8.80 30.77 -6.39
CA GLY A 304 -10.13 30.59 -5.86
C GLY A 304 -10.12 30.06 -4.45
N TYR A 305 -11.20 29.38 -4.11
CA TYR A 305 -11.43 28.85 -2.77
C TYR A 305 -12.00 27.44 -2.82
N ALA A 306 -11.79 26.71 -1.73
CA ALA A 306 -12.37 25.41 -1.48
C ALA A 306 -13.47 25.55 -0.45
N ASP A 307 -14.71 25.70 -0.93
CA ASP A 307 -15.90 25.66 -0.09
C ASP A 307 -16.20 24.23 0.39
N LYS A 308 -17.14 24.11 1.33
CA LYS A 308 -17.55 22.81 1.86
C LYS A 308 -17.95 21.80 0.76
N PRO A 309 -18.76 22.18 -0.25
CA PRO A 309 -19.08 21.28 -1.37
C PRO A 309 -17.86 20.77 -2.16
N LEU A 310 -16.85 21.60 -2.40
CA LEU A 310 -15.62 21.16 -3.06
C LEU A 310 -14.82 20.23 -2.15
N LEU A 311 -14.68 20.53 -0.86
CA LEU A 311 -13.94 19.69 0.09
C LEU A 311 -14.58 18.29 0.20
N GLU A 312 -15.90 18.19 0.35
CA GLU A 312 -16.63 16.91 0.35
C GLU A 312 -16.42 16.13 -0.95
N ALA A 313 -16.41 16.81 -2.10
CA ALA A 313 -16.13 16.15 -3.37
C ALA A 313 -14.69 15.64 -3.48
N ILE A 314 -13.73 16.36 -2.92
CA ILE A 314 -12.32 15.92 -2.85
C ILE A 314 -12.18 14.71 -1.92
N GLU A 315 -12.95 14.62 -0.84
CA GLU A 315 -12.99 13.42 0.01
C GLU A 315 -13.46 12.19 -0.77
N VAL A 316 -14.51 12.31 -1.61
CA VAL A 316 -14.94 11.20 -2.49
C VAL A 316 -13.84 10.80 -3.48
N VAL A 317 -13.11 11.79 -4.03
CA VAL A 317 -11.96 11.52 -4.91
C VAL A 317 -10.83 10.81 -4.16
N LEU A 318 -10.53 11.21 -2.92
CA LEU A 318 -9.53 10.56 -2.09
C LEU A 318 -9.92 9.11 -1.74
N ASP A 319 -11.19 8.87 -1.38
CA ASP A 319 -11.70 7.52 -1.10
C ASP A 319 -11.55 6.61 -2.33
N GLU A 320 -11.87 7.09 -3.53
CA GLU A 320 -11.69 6.30 -4.76
C GLU A 320 -10.21 6.05 -5.10
N VAL A 321 -9.31 7.01 -4.88
CA VAL A 321 -7.92 6.91 -5.35
C VAL A 321 -7.01 6.20 -4.34
N ILE A 322 -7.19 6.46 -3.04
CA ILE A 322 -6.30 5.96 -1.99
C ILE A 322 -7.04 5.22 -0.85
N GLY A 323 -8.36 5.13 -0.89
CA GLY A 323 -9.15 4.24 -0.05
C GLY A 323 -9.09 4.52 1.45
N SER A 324 -9.00 5.78 1.88
CA SER A 324 -8.78 6.05 3.30
C SER A 324 -9.45 7.31 3.84
N SER A 325 -10.05 7.09 5.02
CA SER A 325 -10.24 7.88 6.24
C SER A 325 -9.16 8.91 6.64
N GLU A 326 -8.38 9.48 5.72
CA GLU A 326 -7.45 10.57 6.03
C GLU A 326 -8.11 11.94 5.78
N LEU A 327 -7.99 12.83 6.77
CA LEU A 327 -8.32 14.25 6.62
C LEU A 327 -7.48 14.87 5.49
N ILE A 328 -8.05 15.79 4.72
CA ILE A 328 -7.36 16.51 3.63
C ILE A 328 -6.07 17.18 4.17
N PRO A 329 -4.87 16.72 3.78
CA PRO A 329 -3.63 17.23 4.35
C PRO A 329 -3.18 18.49 3.59
N LEU A 330 -3.27 19.66 4.21
CA LEU A 330 -2.69 20.89 3.63
C LEU A 330 -1.15 20.95 3.76
N PRO A 331 -0.42 21.41 2.72
CA PRO A 331 -0.92 21.62 1.36
C PRO A 331 -1.17 20.28 0.66
N MET A 332 -2.17 20.26 -0.23
CA MET A 332 -2.47 19.11 -1.09
C MET A 332 -2.58 19.59 -2.53
N SER A 333 -2.03 18.84 -3.48
CA SER A 333 -2.15 19.19 -4.89
C SER A 333 -2.70 18.05 -5.74
N LEU A 334 -3.54 18.39 -6.71
CA LEU A 334 -4.08 17.49 -7.73
C LEU A 334 -3.57 17.96 -9.09
N LEU A 335 -2.82 17.09 -9.78
CA LEU A 335 -2.42 17.36 -11.16
C LEU A 335 -3.47 16.79 -12.12
N VAL A 336 -4.12 17.68 -12.86
CA VAL A 336 -5.05 17.34 -13.95
C VAL A 336 -4.41 17.59 -15.31
N ASP A 337 -4.72 16.75 -16.29
CA ASP A 337 -4.27 16.91 -17.67
C ASP A 337 -5.12 17.92 -18.47
N GLU A 338 -4.82 18.02 -19.77
CA GLU A 338 -5.51 18.91 -20.73
C GLU A 338 -6.97 18.52 -20.97
N ALA A 339 -7.38 17.29 -20.63
CA ALA A 339 -8.76 16.83 -20.71
C ALA A 339 -9.51 16.96 -19.38
N GLY A 340 -8.86 17.49 -18.33
CA GLY A 340 -9.44 17.61 -16.99
C GLY A 340 -9.44 16.29 -16.20
N GLN A 341 -8.61 15.31 -16.59
CA GLN A 341 -8.48 14.05 -15.86
C GLN A 341 -7.34 14.10 -14.84
N LEU A 342 -7.60 13.59 -13.65
CA LEU A 342 -6.61 13.46 -12.59
C LEU A 342 -5.51 12.47 -12.97
N CYS A 343 -4.26 12.94 -12.90
CA CYS A 343 -3.06 12.18 -13.23
C CYS A 343 -2.21 11.84 -12.01
N ALA A 344 -2.19 12.70 -11.00
CA ALA A 344 -1.43 12.46 -9.76
C ALA A 344 -2.01 13.25 -8.59
N LEU A 345 -1.93 12.64 -7.40
CA LEU A 345 -2.15 13.31 -6.12
C LEU A 345 -0.83 13.55 -5.41
N TYR A 346 -0.71 14.71 -4.77
CA TYR A 346 0.37 15.05 -3.86
C TYR A 346 -0.23 15.43 -2.52
N LEU A 347 0.07 14.65 -1.49
CA LEU A 347 -0.37 14.85 -0.12
C LEU A 347 0.82 15.44 0.65
N GLY A 348 0.74 16.71 1.02
CA GLY A 348 1.86 17.50 1.52
C GLY A 348 2.60 18.30 0.44
N PRO A 349 3.66 19.05 0.84
CA PRO A 349 4.36 19.97 -0.06
C PRO A 349 4.93 19.28 -1.31
N VAL A 350 4.82 19.92 -2.45
CA VAL A 350 5.29 19.39 -3.74
C VAL A 350 6.74 19.73 -4.02
N ASP A 351 7.42 18.84 -4.74
CA ASP A 351 8.66 19.14 -5.45
C ASP A 351 8.31 19.60 -6.86
N VAL A 352 8.63 20.86 -7.19
CA VAL A 352 8.31 21.47 -8.48
C VAL A 352 8.89 20.68 -9.66
N ASP A 353 10.12 20.19 -9.56
CA ASP A 353 10.74 19.42 -10.64
C ASP A 353 10.00 18.10 -10.86
N ARG A 354 9.49 17.50 -9.78
CA ARG A 354 8.63 16.33 -9.86
C ARG A 354 7.31 16.64 -10.55
N VAL A 355 6.64 17.70 -10.16
CA VAL A 355 5.36 18.13 -10.76
C VAL A 355 5.53 18.39 -12.25
N LEU A 356 6.58 19.11 -12.66
CA LEU A 356 6.86 19.39 -14.07
C LEU A 356 7.12 18.12 -14.87
N ARG A 357 7.85 17.14 -14.31
CA ARG A 357 8.06 15.82 -14.96
C ARG A 357 6.74 15.08 -15.14
N ASP A 358 5.87 15.10 -14.14
CA ASP A 358 4.58 14.41 -14.20
C ASP A 358 3.60 15.07 -15.17
N ALA A 359 3.59 16.41 -15.23
CA ALA A 359 2.82 17.16 -16.23
C ALA A 359 3.29 16.89 -17.67
N ASN A 360 4.59 16.68 -17.89
CA ASN A 360 5.09 16.27 -19.22
C ASN A 360 4.67 14.83 -19.57
N ARG A 361 4.64 13.92 -18.59
CA ARG A 361 4.20 12.53 -18.78
C ARG A 361 2.71 12.46 -19.09
N SER A 362 1.88 13.28 -18.44
CA SER A 362 0.44 13.29 -18.68
C SER A 362 0.13 13.65 -20.14
N ARG A 363 0.78 14.66 -20.71
CA ARG A 363 0.63 15.02 -22.13
C ARG A 363 0.91 13.87 -23.10
N ARG A 364 2.04 13.17 -22.91
CA ARG A 364 2.47 12.06 -23.78
C ARG A 364 1.48 10.89 -23.79
N ALA A 365 0.86 10.62 -22.64
CA ALA A 365 -0.14 9.55 -22.55
C ALA A 365 -1.53 9.98 -23.09
N THR A 366 -1.85 11.27 -23.15
CA THR A 366 -3.06 11.76 -23.85
C THR A 366 -2.90 11.57 -25.36
N THR A 367 -1.75 11.90 -25.94
CA THR A 367 -1.48 11.70 -27.37
C THR A 367 -1.42 10.23 -27.79
N ALA A 368 -1.18 9.31 -26.85
CA ALA A 368 -1.17 7.87 -27.12
C ALA A 368 -2.57 7.22 -27.03
N ASN A 369 -3.55 7.88 -26.38
CA ASN A 369 -4.90 7.36 -26.19
C ASN A 369 -5.88 7.70 -27.32
N ASP A 370 -5.51 8.57 -28.27
CA ASP A 370 -6.29 8.80 -29.51
C ASP A 370 -6.14 7.66 -30.54
N ALA A 371 -5.20 6.73 -30.32
CA ALA A 371 -5.21 5.43 -30.96
C ALA A 371 -5.94 4.46 -30.03
N GLY A 372 -7.15 4.06 -30.41
CA GLY A 372 -7.92 3.03 -29.70
C GLY A 372 -7.04 1.83 -29.31
N SER A 373 -7.23 1.33 -28.09
CA SER A 373 -6.55 0.17 -27.44
C SER A 373 -5.49 0.44 -26.36
N GLY A 374 -5.40 1.65 -25.81
CA GLY A 374 -4.49 2.01 -24.71
C GLY A 374 -4.79 1.40 -23.32
N ASN A 375 -5.03 0.09 -23.21
CA ASN A 375 -5.03 -0.59 -21.90
C ASN A 375 -4.49 -2.04 -21.95
N ARG A 376 -3.85 -2.45 -23.04
CA ARG A 376 -3.39 -3.85 -23.25
C ARG A 376 -1.88 -4.08 -23.11
N GLN A 377 -1.05 -3.06 -22.91
CA GLN A 377 0.41 -3.21 -23.00
C GLN A 377 1.23 -2.70 -21.80
N LEU A 378 0.68 -2.79 -20.59
CA LEU A 378 1.56 -2.88 -19.42
C LEU A 378 1.77 -4.35 -19.07
N LEU A 379 2.85 -4.89 -19.65
CA LEU A 379 3.43 -6.22 -19.44
C LEU A 379 2.60 -7.37 -20.03
N ARG A 380 3.25 -8.47 -20.39
CA ARG A 380 2.66 -9.73 -20.87
C ARG A 380 1.77 -10.44 -19.82
N GLY A 381 1.08 -9.68 -18.97
CA GLY A 381 0.06 -10.14 -18.05
C GLY A 381 -1.21 -9.37 -18.35
N THR A 382 -2.14 -10.02 -19.05
CA THR A 382 -3.53 -9.56 -19.14
C THR A 382 -4.01 -9.28 -17.72
N ARG A 383 -4.61 -8.10 -17.46
CA ARG A 383 -5.30 -7.88 -16.18
C ARG A 383 -6.37 -8.97 -16.07
N LEU A 384 -6.23 -9.88 -15.09
CA LEU A 384 -7.22 -10.93 -14.81
C LEU A 384 -8.61 -10.36 -14.47
N PHE A 385 -8.67 -9.06 -14.10
CA PHE A 385 -9.90 -8.32 -13.91
C PHE A 385 -9.78 -6.93 -14.55
N PRO A 386 -10.67 -6.53 -15.48
CA PRO A 386 -10.78 -5.14 -15.93
C PRO A 386 -11.38 -4.30 -14.80
N VAL A 387 -10.58 -3.95 -13.80
CA VAL A 387 -11.01 -2.98 -12.79
C VAL A 387 -10.86 -1.60 -13.43
N GLY A 388 -11.89 -1.16 -14.15
CA GLY A 388 -12.10 0.26 -14.43
C GLY A 388 -12.40 1.02 -13.14
N ARG A 389 -12.30 2.35 -13.17
CA ARG A 389 -12.70 3.21 -12.04
C ARG A 389 -14.11 2.90 -11.55
N ASN A 390 -14.32 2.96 -10.23
CA ASN A 390 -15.62 2.67 -9.61
C ASN A 390 -16.56 3.87 -9.67
N TYR A 391 -16.76 4.40 -10.87
CA TYR A 391 -17.71 5.48 -11.14
C TYR A 391 -19.13 5.23 -10.59
N PRO A 392 -19.67 3.98 -10.56
CA PRO A 392 -20.95 3.71 -9.90
C PRO A 392 -20.95 4.00 -8.39
N ALA A 393 -19.85 3.70 -7.67
CA ALA A 393 -19.75 4.02 -6.25
C ALA A 393 -19.63 5.53 -6.02
N MET A 394 -18.81 6.22 -6.80
CA MET A 394 -18.72 7.69 -6.75
C MET A 394 -20.07 8.34 -7.02
N ALA A 395 -20.80 7.89 -8.06
CA ALA A 395 -22.13 8.40 -8.39
C ALA A 395 -23.15 8.20 -7.26
N ARG A 396 -22.99 7.14 -6.46
CA ARG A 396 -23.80 6.89 -5.27
C ARG A 396 -23.41 7.84 -4.13
N ALA A 397 -22.12 7.98 -3.84
CA ALA A 397 -21.62 8.89 -2.82
C ALA A 397 -22.10 10.33 -3.07
N PHE A 398 -22.01 10.83 -4.31
CA PHE A 398 -22.52 12.15 -4.66
C PHE A 398 -24.04 12.28 -4.55
N ARG A 399 -24.78 11.20 -4.83
CA ARG A 399 -26.25 11.20 -4.63
C ARG A 399 -26.61 11.30 -3.16
N ASP A 400 -25.87 10.59 -2.30
CA ASP A 400 -26.08 10.59 -0.85
C ASP A 400 -25.74 11.98 -0.25
N MET A 401 -24.90 12.77 -0.93
CA MET A 401 -24.61 14.18 -0.64
C MET A 401 -25.56 15.17 -1.34
N GLU A 402 -26.65 14.69 -1.96
CA GLU A 402 -27.61 15.51 -2.74
C GLU A 402 -26.99 16.26 -3.96
N ARG A 403 -25.81 15.83 -4.41
CA ARG A 403 -25.08 16.37 -5.57
C ARG A 403 -25.44 15.64 -6.87
N MET A 404 -26.67 15.86 -7.33
CA MET A 404 -27.24 15.15 -8.49
C MET A 404 -26.51 15.42 -9.81
N ASP A 405 -25.86 16.58 -9.95
CA ASP A 405 -25.01 16.95 -11.08
C ASP A 405 -23.81 16.00 -11.22
N LEU A 406 -23.06 15.82 -10.14
CA LEU A 406 -21.90 14.92 -10.08
C LEU A 406 -22.32 13.45 -10.12
N ALA A 407 -23.42 13.11 -9.44
CA ALA A 407 -24.00 11.76 -9.50
C ALA A 407 -24.34 11.36 -10.95
N ARG A 408 -24.95 12.25 -11.72
CA ARG A 408 -25.26 12.02 -13.14
C ARG A 408 -23.99 11.94 -13.98
N PHE A 409 -23.03 12.84 -13.75
CA PHE A 409 -21.76 12.85 -14.47
C PHE A 409 -21.01 11.51 -14.34
N PHE A 410 -20.76 11.06 -13.11
CA PHE A 410 -20.04 9.81 -12.88
C PHE A 410 -20.83 8.59 -13.35
N ARG A 411 -22.17 8.60 -13.24
CA ARG A 411 -23.00 7.53 -13.81
C ARG A 411 -22.82 7.38 -15.33
N LEU A 412 -22.67 8.49 -16.07
CA LEU A 412 -22.45 8.45 -17.53
C LEU A 412 -21.05 7.99 -17.92
N LYS A 413 -20.06 8.17 -17.04
CA LYS A 413 -18.67 7.71 -17.24
C LYS A 413 -18.48 6.23 -16.87
N ALA A 414 -19.42 5.63 -16.16
CA ALA A 414 -19.37 4.22 -15.83
C ALA A 414 -19.37 3.37 -17.11
N PRO A 415 -18.50 2.35 -17.22
CA PRO A 415 -18.52 1.44 -18.36
C PRO A 415 -19.91 0.81 -18.50
N LYS A 416 -20.45 0.83 -19.72
CA LYS A 416 -21.67 0.09 -20.04
C LYS A 416 -21.32 -1.39 -20.05
N ILE A 417 -21.59 -2.09 -18.95
CA ILE A 417 -21.46 -3.55 -18.92
C ILE A 417 -22.47 -4.12 -19.91
N THR A 418 -22.00 -4.68 -21.01
CA THR A 418 -22.88 -5.38 -21.95
C THR A 418 -23.10 -6.80 -21.46
N ARG A 419 -24.20 -7.43 -21.92
CA ARG A 419 -24.58 -8.78 -21.48
C ARG A 419 -23.53 -9.85 -21.84
N GLU A 420 -22.64 -9.56 -22.79
CA GLU A 420 -21.53 -10.41 -23.24
C GLU A 420 -20.32 -10.38 -22.27
N ASP A 421 -20.04 -9.23 -21.65
CA ASP A 421 -18.94 -9.07 -20.66
C ASP A 421 -19.20 -9.89 -19.38
N ALA A 422 -20.47 -10.13 -19.05
CA ALA A 422 -20.88 -10.94 -17.89
C ALA A 422 -20.73 -12.46 -18.14
N THR A 423 -20.69 -12.89 -19.40
CA THR A 423 -20.51 -14.30 -19.78
C THR A 423 -19.04 -14.70 -19.88
N GLU A 424 -18.11 -13.77 -20.18
CA GLU A 424 -16.67 -14.04 -20.16
C GLU A 424 -16.07 -14.03 -18.74
N ALA A 425 -16.69 -13.33 -17.78
CA ALA A 425 -16.36 -13.41 -16.36
C ALA A 425 -17.02 -14.66 -15.74
N GLY A 426 -16.53 -15.84 -16.13
CA GLY A 426 -17.11 -17.15 -15.83
C GLY A 426 -17.62 -17.32 -14.40
N SER A 427 -18.93 -17.16 -14.22
CA SER A 427 -19.71 -17.85 -13.21
C SER A 427 -20.58 -18.88 -13.93
N GLN A 428 -19.98 -20.00 -14.35
CA GLN A 428 -20.78 -21.22 -14.43
C GLN A 428 -21.07 -21.62 -12.98
N PRO A 429 -22.35 -21.68 -12.55
CA PRO A 429 -22.65 -22.26 -11.25
C PRO A 429 -22.14 -23.71 -11.26
N LEU A 430 -21.33 -24.06 -10.26
CA LEU A 430 -21.01 -25.45 -9.94
C LEU A 430 -22.35 -26.19 -9.78
N LYS A 431 -22.73 -26.97 -10.80
CA LYS A 431 -23.74 -28.02 -10.65
C LYS A 431 -23.14 -29.04 -9.68
N ILE A 432 -23.58 -28.99 -8.44
CA ILE A 432 -23.41 -30.10 -7.51
C ILE A 432 -24.44 -31.13 -7.98
N GLU A 433 -23.99 -32.10 -8.77
CA GLU A 433 -24.78 -33.32 -9.00
C GLU A 433 -24.74 -34.15 -7.72
N SER A 434 -25.86 -34.20 -7.03
CA SER A 434 -26.14 -35.14 -5.96
C SER A 434 -26.18 -36.56 -6.57
N PRO A 435 -25.40 -37.54 -6.10
CA PRO A 435 -25.65 -38.92 -6.46
C PRO A 435 -26.83 -39.43 -5.63
N GLU A 436 -28.00 -39.54 -6.25
CA GLU A 436 -29.11 -40.36 -5.75
C GLU A 436 -29.01 -41.78 -6.34
N GLY A 437 -29.03 -42.77 -5.44
CA GLY A 437 -29.35 -44.18 -5.67
C GLY A 437 -28.16 -45.05 -6.06
N SER A 438 -27.94 -46.25 -5.52
CA SER A 438 -28.63 -47.09 -4.53
C SER A 438 -27.74 -48.35 -4.38
N LEU A 439 -27.77 -49.00 -3.21
CA LEU A 439 -27.33 -50.37 -2.89
C LEU A 439 -26.35 -51.09 -3.85
#